data_AF-A0A433P514-F1
#
_entry.id   AF-A0A433P514-F1
#
_cell.length_a   1.000
_cell.length_b   1.000
_cell.length_c   1.000
_cell.angle_alpha   90.00
_cell.angle_beta   90.00
_cell.angle_gamma   90.00
#
_symmetry.space_group_name_H-M   'P 1'
#
loop_
_entity.id
_entity.type
_entity.pdbx_description
1 polymer ?
#
loop_
_entity_poly.entity_id
_entity_poly.type
_entity_poly.pdbx_seq_one_letter_code
_entity_poly.pdbx_strand_id
1 'polypeptide(L)'
;MPKVKREMSSLESCNGPRRKPVNIWSPEEDAALLEARASGTSFKDIAAQLSGHDDVACKNRWHALQRKVGEWSEEEEAALEDGLRECEARRRDYWRAVAAFVPGRSWQQVERKAEERGRK
;
A
#
# COMPACT_ATOMS: atom_id res chain seq x y z
N MET A 1 -3.74 -49.61 43.01
CA MET A 1 -5.05 -49.94 42.42
C MET A 1 -6.13 -49.40 43.37
N PRO A 2 -7.30 -48.89 42.94
CA PRO A 2 -7.65 -48.08 41.75
C PRO A 2 -8.56 -46.85 42.08
N LYS A 3 -8.76 -45.98 41.06
CA LYS A 3 -9.93 -45.12 40.66
C LYS A 3 -10.81 -44.47 41.76
N VAL A 4 -11.21 -43.20 41.64
CA VAL A 4 -12.35 -42.75 40.79
C VAL A 4 -12.17 -41.31 40.31
N LYS A 5 -12.34 -41.10 39.00
CA LYS A 5 -12.50 -39.80 38.34
C LYS A 5 -13.91 -39.29 38.63
N ARG A 6 -14.06 -38.07 39.14
CA ARG A 6 -15.37 -37.43 39.27
C ARG A 6 -15.60 -36.58 38.03
N GLU A 7 -16.35 -37.12 37.08
CA GLU A 7 -17.05 -36.32 36.07
C GLU A 7 -18.11 -35.47 36.78
N MET A 8 -18.18 -34.19 36.44
CA MET A 8 -19.40 -33.39 36.61
C MET A 8 -19.74 -32.80 35.25
N SER A 9 -20.67 -33.50 34.60
CA SER A 9 -21.50 -33.02 33.51
C SER A 9 -22.35 -31.83 33.95
N SER A 10 -22.71 -31.03 32.96
CA SER A 10 -23.83 -30.09 32.92
C SER A 10 -23.64 -28.74 33.63
N LEU A 11 -23.33 -27.74 32.82
CA LEU A 11 -24.15 -26.52 32.82
C LEU A 11 -24.67 -26.29 31.40
N GLU A 12 -25.99 -26.27 31.34
CA GLU A 12 -26.79 -26.06 30.16
C GLU A 12 -26.68 -24.62 29.64
N SER A 13 -26.65 -24.55 28.31
CA SER A 13 -27.40 -23.63 27.44
C SER A 13 -27.26 -22.11 27.62
N CYS A 14 -26.77 -21.47 26.56
CA CYS A 14 -27.48 -20.31 26.03
C CYS A 14 -27.38 -20.28 24.48
N ASN A 15 -28.47 -20.73 23.85
CA ASN A 15 -28.80 -20.37 22.47
C ASN A 15 -28.95 -18.84 22.37
N GLY A 16 -27.86 -18.14 22.04
CA GLY A 16 -27.88 -16.76 21.57
C GLY A 16 -27.85 -16.72 20.04
N PRO A 17 -28.39 -15.67 19.38
CA PRO A 17 -28.25 -15.52 17.93
C PRO A 17 -26.76 -15.50 17.58
N ARG A 18 -26.32 -16.47 16.77
CA ARG A 18 -24.94 -16.58 16.29
C ARG A 18 -24.57 -15.23 15.66
N ARG A 19 -23.79 -14.40 16.35
CA ARG A 19 -23.18 -13.24 15.71
C ARG A 19 -22.32 -13.80 14.59
N LYS A 20 -22.54 -13.33 13.35
CA LYS A 20 -21.67 -13.68 12.23
C LYS A 20 -20.23 -13.43 12.68
N PRO A 21 -19.31 -14.39 12.56
CA PRO A 21 -17.93 -14.16 12.96
C PRO A 21 -17.42 -12.91 12.26
N VAL A 22 -16.76 -12.03 13.00
CA VAL A 22 -16.08 -10.87 12.42
C VAL A 22 -15.12 -11.43 11.38
N ASN A 23 -15.26 -10.98 10.14
CA ASN A 23 -14.51 -11.46 9.00
C ASN A 23 -13.07 -10.95 9.09
N ILE A 24 -12.26 -11.63 9.91
CA ILE A 24 -10.87 -11.28 10.20
C ILE A 24 -10.01 -11.91 9.12
N TRP A 25 -9.31 -11.07 8.35
CA TRP A 25 -8.33 -11.51 7.36
C TRP A 25 -7.12 -12.14 8.03
N SER A 26 -6.82 -13.37 7.65
CA SER A 26 -5.59 -14.07 8.01
C SER A 26 -4.41 -13.68 7.09
N PRO A 27 -3.17 -13.82 7.55
CA PRO A 27 -1.98 -13.65 6.69
C PRO A 27 -1.99 -14.57 5.46
N GLU A 28 -2.54 -15.78 5.60
CA GLU A 28 -2.67 -16.75 4.51
C GLU A 28 -3.66 -16.27 3.44
N GLU A 29 -4.80 -15.71 3.85
CA GLU A 29 -5.78 -15.11 2.94
C GLU A 29 -5.23 -13.85 2.27
N ASP A 30 -4.45 -13.04 2.98
CA ASP A 30 -3.75 -11.88 2.40
C ASP A 30 -2.74 -12.31 1.34
N ALA A 31 -1.95 -13.36 1.61
CA ALA A 31 -0.98 -13.89 0.66
C ALA A 31 -1.68 -14.42 -0.60
N ALA A 32 -2.75 -15.21 -0.45
CA ALA A 32 -3.55 -15.71 -1.55
C ALA A 32 -4.20 -14.57 -2.37
N LEU A 33 -4.71 -13.53 -1.71
CA LEU A 33 -5.28 -12.34 -2.35
C LEU A 33 -4.23 -11.57 -3.17
N LEU A 34 -3.01 -11.42 -2.65
CA LEU A 34 -1.91 -10.74 -3.34
C LEU A 34 -1.41 -11.55 -4.54
N GLU A 35 -1.19 -12.86 -4.36
CA GLU A 35 -0.74 -13.76 -5.43
C GLU A 35 -1.76 -13.83 -6.58
N ALA A 36 -3.04 -14.03 -6.25
CA ALA A 36 -4.09 -14.09 -7.25
C ALA A 36 -4.25 -12.76 -8.00
N ARG A 37 -4.02 -11.62 -7.33
CA ARG A 37 -4.04 -10.33 -8.00
C ARG A 37 -2.83 -10.11 -8.89
N ALA A 38 -1.65 -10.58 -8.49
CA ALA A 38 -0.44 -10.55 -9.30
C ALA A 38 -0.57 -11.38 -10.58
N SER A 39 -1.32 -12.49 -10.55
CA SER A 39 -1.63 -13.31 -11.73
C SER A 39 -2.74 -12.75 -12.63
N GLY A 40 -3.34 -11.60 -12.26
CA GLY A 40 -4.39 -10.94 -13.04
C GLY A 40 -5.82 -11.40 -12.73
N THR A 41 -6.02 -12.22 -11.68
CA THR A 41 -7.32 -12.77 -11.31
C THR A 41 -8.29 -11.66 -10.87
N SER A 42 -9.58 -11.84 -11.18
CA SER A 42 -10.64 -10.90 -10.80
C SER A 42 -11.03 -11.07 -9.32
N PHE A 43 -11.49 -10.00 -8.66
CA PHE A 43 -11.93 -10.09 -7.25
C PHE A 43 -13.13 -11.02 -7.04
N LYS A 44 -13.95 -11.24 -8.06
CA LYS A 44 -15.06 -12.20 -8.01
C LYS A 44 -14.55 -13.63 -7.92
N ASP A 45 -13.56 -13.97 -8.74
CA ASP A 45 -12.96 -15.30 -8.74
C ASP A 45 -12.13 -15.54 -7.47
N ILE A 46 -11.49 -14.48 -6.94
CA ILE A 46 -10.77 -14.54 -5.67
C ILE A 46 -11.74 -14.76 -4.49
N ALA A 47 -12.86 -14.03 -4.45
CA ALA A 47 -13.89 -14.23 -3.43
C ALA A 47 -14.52 -15.62 -3.49
N ALA A 48 -14.61 -16.23 -4.68
CA ALA A 48 -15.05 -17.62 -4.83
C ALA A 48 -14.04 -18.63 -4.26
N GLN A 49 -12.75 -18.30 -4.28
CA GLN A 49 -11.68 -19.13 -3.70
C GLN A 49 -11.54 -18.93 -2.18
N LEU A 50 -11.69 -17.68 -1.70
CA LEU A 50 -11.63 -17.31 -0.29
C LEU A 50 -13.03 -17.39 0.33
N SER A 51 -13.47 -18.60 0.66
CA SER A 51 -14.79 -18.85 1.24
C SER A 51 -14.99 -18.07 2.55
N GLY A 52 -15.76 -16.99 2.51
CA GLY A 52 -16.01 -16.13 3.68
C GLY A 52 -15.85 -14.64 3.39
N HIS A 53 -15.19 -14.27 2.29
CA HIS A 53 -15.06 -12.90 1.82
C HIS A 53 -15.88 -12.66 0.56
N ASP A 54 -16.52 -11.50 0.44
CA ASP A 54 -17.13 -11.05 -0.82
C ASP A 54 -16.10 -10.31 -1.68
N ASP A 55 -16.44 -10.06 -2.95
CA ASP A 55 -15.57 -9.37 -3.91
C ASP A 55 -15.22 -7.95 -3.46
N VAL A 56 -16.17 -7.28 -2.79
CA VAL A 56 -15.98 -5.96 -2.18
C VAL A 56 -14.97 -6.02 -1.04
N ALA A 57 -15.05 -7.00 -0.14
CA ALA A 57 -14.06 -7.19 0.93
C ALA A 57 -12.68 -7.48 0.36
N CYS A 58 -12.57 -8.34 -0.67
CA CYS A 58 -11.30 -8.65 -1.33
C CYS A 58 -10.66 -7.40 -1.93
N LYS A 59 -11.45 -6.57 -2.64
CA LYS A 59 -10.97 -5.30 -3.20
C LYS A 59 -10.50 -4.34 -2.11
N ASN A 60 -11.31 -4.16 -1.07
CA ASN A 60 -11.00 -3.26 0.04
C ASN A 60 -9.74 -3.71 0.79
N ARG A 61 -9.59 -5.02 1.02
CA ARG A 61 -8.40 -5.59 1.64
C ARG A 61 -7.18 -5.41 0.77
N TRP A 62 -7.28 -5.71 -0.53
CA TRP A 62 -6.17 -5.53 -1.47
C TRP A 62 -5.70 -4.08 -1.46
N HIS A 63 -6.61 -3.11 -1.58
CA HIS A 63 -6.23 -1.69 -1.46
C HIS A 63 -5.63 -1.33 -0.10
N ALA A 64 -6.09 -1.95 1.00
CA ALA A 64 -5.49 -1.73 2.32
C ALA A 64 -4.07 -2.30 2.42
N LEU A 65 -3.82 -3.48 1.82
CA LEU A 65 -2.48 -4.08 1.72
C LEU A 65 -1.57 -3.26 0.82
N GLN A 66 -2.06 -2.75 -0.32
CA GLN A 66 -1.30 -1.88 -1.20
C GLN A 66 -0.98 -0.52 -0.57
N ARG A 67 -1.82 -0.02 0.35
CA ARG A 67 -1.49 1.20 1.13
C ARG A 67 -0.49 0.90 2.25
N LYS A 68 -0.44 -0.34 2.72
CA LYS A 68 0.63 -0.86 3.56
C LYS A 68 1.81 -1.32 2.70
N VAL A 69 2.21 -0.54 1.69
CA VAL A 69 3.61 -0.61 1.22
C VAL A 69 4.44 -0.47 2.50
N GLY A 70 5.32 -1.44 2.74
CA GLY A 70 6.04 -1.57 4.00
C GLY A 70 6.92 -0.36 4.30
N GLU A 71 7.75 -0.49 5.32
CA GLU A 71 8.84 0.45 5.52
C GLU A 71 9.65 0.57 4.23
N TRP A 72 10.02 1.81 3.86
CA TRP A 72 10.83 2.07 2.67
C TRP A 72 12.09 1.23 2.73
N SER A 73 12.33 0.41 1.71
CA SER A 73 13.60 -0.28 1.61
C SER A 73 14.71 0.72 1.28
N GLU A 74 15.94 0.39 1.69
CA GLU A 74 17.13 1.18 1.33
C GLU A 74 17.27 1.32 -0.20
N GLU A 75 16.86 0.30 -0.96
CA GLU A 75 16.84 0.33 -2.43
C GLU A 75 15.83 1.34 -3.00
N GLU A 76 14.61 1.39 -2.46
CA GLU A 76 13.59 2.37 -2.86
C GLU A 76 14.00 3.80 -2.49
N GLU A 77 14.62 3.99 -1.33
CA GLU A 77 15.12 5.29 -0.90
C GLU A 77 16.29 5.73 -1.78
N ALA A 78 17.25 4.84 -2.08
CA ALA A 78 18.35 5.13 -2.99
C ALA A 78 17.86 5.45 -4.41
N ALA A 79 16.86 4.73 -4.91
CA ALA A 79 16.24 5.01 -6.20
C ALA A 79 15.52 6.37 -6.22
N LEU A 80 14.86 6.75 -5.12
CA LEU A 80 14.25 8.07 -4.96
C LEU A 80 15.32 9.17 -4.99
N GLU A 81 16.40 9.02 -4.22
CA GLU A 81 17.49 9.99 -4.19
C GLU A 81 18.15 10.17 -5.57
N ASP A 82 18.40 9.07 -6.29
CA ASP A 82 18.98 9.14 -7.63
C ASP A 82 18.03 9.82 -8.63
N GLY A 83 16.73 9.50 -8.56
CA GLY A 83 15.70 10.16 -9.35
C GLY A 83 15.61 11.66 -9.08
N LEU A 84 15.71 12.08 -7.81
CA LEU A 84 15.73 13.50 -7.42
C LEU A 84 16.98 14.21 -7.95
N ARG A 85 18.16 13.58 -7.84
CA ARG A 85 19.43 14.12 -8.35
C ARG A 85 19.39 14.34 -9.87
N GLU A 86 18.90 13.36 -10.61
CA GLU A 86 18.76 13.45 -12.07
C GLU A 86 17.75 14.53 -12.47
N CYS A 87 16.62 14.62 -11.78
CA CYS A 87 15.63 15.69 -12.00
C CYS A 87 16.22 17.07 -11.72
N GLU A 88 17.01 17.23 -10.66
CA GLU A 88 17.69 18.48 -10.35
C GLU A 88 18.73 18.86 -11.41
N ALA A 89 19.49 17.89 -11.92
CA ALA A 89 20.44 18.11 -13.01
C ALA A 89 19.73 18.61 -14.27
N ARG A 90 18.63 17.96 -14.67
CA ARG A 90 17.80 18.38 -15.81
C ARG A 90 17.20 19.77 -15.61
N ARG A 91 16.71 20.07 -14.41
CA ARG A 91 16.17 21.38 -14.05
C ARG A 91 17.24 22.47 -14.12
N ARG A 92 18.46 22.20 -13.62
CA ARG A 92 19.60 23.12 -13.72
C ARG A 92 19.96 23.40 -15.17
N ASP A 93 20.04 22.38 -16.01
CA ASP A 93 20.41 22.54 -17.42
C ASP A 93 19.32 23.26 -18.21
N TYR A 94 18.04 23.00 -17.91
CA TYR A 94 16.91 23.79 -18.41
C TYR A 94 17.08 25.28 -18.08
N TRP A 95 17.31 25.64 -16.82
CA TRP A 95 17.45 27.05 -16.44
C TRP A 95 18.74 27.69 -16.95
N ARG A 96 19.82 26.93 -17.13
CA ARG A 96 21.03 27.40 -17.81
C ARG A 96 20.74 27.77 -19.26
N ALA A 97 19.97 26.96 -19.98
CA ALA A 97 19.53 27.28 -21.34
C ALA A 97 18.66 28.54 -21.36
N VAL A 98 17.74 28.71 -20.41
CA VAL A 98 16.92 29.93 -20.30
C VAL A 98 17.79 31.16 -20.00
N ALA A 99 18.78 31.03 -19.11
CA ALA A 99 19.68 32.12 -18.74
C ALA A 99 20.60 32.57 -19.88
N ALA A 100 20.88 31.71 -20.86
CA ALA A 100 21.60 32.10 -22.08
C ALA A 100 20.89 33.21 -22.86
N PHE A 101 19.56 33.35 -22.71
CA PHE A 101 18.78 34.44 -23.30
C PHE A 101 18.74 35.72 -22.45
N VAL A 102 19.29 35.70 -21.23
CA VAL A 102 19.26 36.83 -20.29
C VAL A 102 20.70 37.22 -19.89
N PRO A 103 21.37 38.10 -20.66
CA PRO A 103 22.75 38.45 -20.40
C PRO A 103 22.93 39.11 -19.02
N GLY A 104 24.03 38.77 -18.34
CA GLY A 104 24.38 39.31 -17.02
C GLY A 104 23.59 38.72 -15.85
N ARG A 105 22.80 37.65 -16.06
CA ARG A 105 22.08 36.95 -14.99
C ARG A 105 22.47 35.48 -14.92
N SER A 106 22.57 34.95 -13.70
CA SER A 106 22.76 33.51 -13.49
C SER A 106 21.43 32.76 -13.65
N TRP A 107 21.50 31.47 -13.93
CA TRP A 107 20.32 30.61 -14.05
C TRP A 107 19.46 30.60 -12.79
N GLN A 108 20.05 30.70 -11.60
CA GLN A 108 19.33 30.82 -10.33
C GLN A 108 18.54 32.14 -10.23
N GLN A 109 19.11 33.24 -10.74
CA GLN A 109 18.42 34.54 -10.75
C GLN A 109 17.24 34.54 -11.73
N VAL A 110 17.39 33.84 -12.85
CA VAL A 110 16.37 33.70 -13.90
C VAL A 110 15.23 32.78 -13.45
N GLU A 111 15.56 31.63 -12.83
CA GLU A 111 14.59 30.71 -12.22
C GLU A 111 13.72 31.42 -11.19
N ARG A 112 14.34 32.04 -10.17
CA ARG A 112 13.63 32.81 -9.14
C ARG A 112 12.72 33.87 -9.75
N LYS A 113 13.18 34.55 -10.81
CA LYS A 113 12.38 35.58 -11.47
C LYS A 113 11.20 35.01 -12.26
N ALA A 114 11.33 33.80 -12.80
CA ALA A 114 10.26 33.10 -13.49
C ALA A 114 9.20 32.56 -12.51
N GLU A 115 9.63 32.07 -11.35
CA GLU A 115 8.76 31.63 -10.25
C GLU A 115 7.92 32.80 -9.71
N GLU A 116 8.54 33.99 -9.50
CA GLU A 116 7.82 35.23 -9.12
C GLU A 116 6.74 35.62 -10.14
N ARG A 117 6.91 35.25 -11.41
CA ARG A 117 5.95 35.52 -12.49
C ARG A 117 4.88 34.44 -12.62
N GLY A 118 4.84 33.46 -11.72
CA GLY A 118 3.80 32.43 -11.68
C GLY A 118 3.97 31.30 -12.70
N ARG A 119 5.17 31.12 -13.25
CA ARG A 119 5.49 29.85 -13.94
C ARG A 119 5.77 28.80 -12.86
N LYS A 120 4.75 27.99 -12.55
CA LYS A 120 4.90 26.72 -11.84
C LYS A 120 5.27 25.63 -12.82
#